data_AF-V2IF35-F1
#
_entry.id   AF-V2IF35-F1
#
_cell.length_a   1.000
_cell.length_b   1.000
_cell.length_c   1.000
_cell.angle_alpha   90.00
_cell.angle_beta   90.00
_cell.angle_gamma   90.00
#
_symmetry.space_group_name_H-M   'P 1'
#
loop_
_entity.id
_entity.type
_entity.pdbx_description
1 polymer ?
#
loop_
_entity_poly.entity_id
_entity_poly.type
_entity_poly.pdbx_seq_one_letter_code
_entity_poly.pdbx_strand_id
1 'polypeptide(L)'
;MTAKPRIFDVADHLKTDRQMALYLEACLEEQDPELVIAALGDIVRAKGLHDVAVRAGLSVDALGNVLNTKSAADFATVLRIVAALGLRLHAIPATVHGKTGAAALAQWSREVGKRLHS
;
A
#
# COMPACT_ATOMS: atom_id res chain seq x y z
N MET A 1 28.84 -31.38 0.96
CA MET A 1 28.76 -29.92 1.12
C MET A 1 27.31 -29.59 1.48
N THR A 2 27.03 -29.17 2.71
CA THR A 2 25.67 -28.83 3.15
C THR A 2 25.41 -27.36 2.89
N ALA A 3 24.59 -27.04 1.87
CA ALA A 3 24.17 -25.67 1.62
C ALA A 3 23.24 -25.20 2.75
N LYS A 4 23.61 -24.12 3.44
CA LYS A 4 22.79 -23.49 4.47
C LYS A 4 21.55 -22.88 3.80
N PRO A 5 20.31 -23.18 4.25
CA PRO A 5 19.12 -22.59 3.67
C PRO A 5 19.17 -21.07 3.86
N ARG A 6 18.99 -20.31 2.78
CA ARG A 6 18.75 -18.87 2.86
C ARG A 6 17.34 -18.65 3.41
N ILE A 7 17.24 -17.78 4.40
CA ILE A 7 15.95 -17.29 4.90
C ILE A 7 15.34 -16.42 3.79
N PHE A 8 14.07 -16.62 3.49
CA PHE A 8 13.34 -15.81 2.52
C PHE A 8 13.19 -14.38 3.05
N ASP A 9 13.58 -13.38 2.26
CA ASP A 9 13.37 -11.95 2.55
C ASP A 9 12.57 -11.32 1.40
N VAL A 10 11.42 -10.71 1.71
CA VAL A 10 10.54 -10.08 0.71
C VAL A 10 11.28 -9.00 -0.07
N ALA A 11 12.18 -8.25 0.58
CA ALA A 11 12.96 -7.19 -0.08
C ALA A 11 13.81 -7.71 -1.26
N ASP A 12 14.26 -8.97 -1.20
CA ASP A 12 15.00 -9.60 -2.30
C ASP A 12 14.15 -9.80 -3.57
N HIS A 13 12.83 -9.79 -3.46
CA HIS A 13 11.90 -10.04 -4.56
C HIS A 13 11.23 -8.77 -5.12
N LEU A 14 11.40 -7.62 -4.47
CA LEU A 14 10.86 -6.33 -4.90
C LEU A 14 11.81 -5.64 -5.90
N LYS A 15 11.89 -6.16 -7.13
CA LYS A 15 12.83 -5.65 -8.16
C LYS A 15 12.24 -4.62 -9.11
N THR A 16 10.91 -4.51 -9.16
CA THR A 16 10.21 -3.63 -10.08
C THR A 16 9.17 -2.78 -9.35
N ASP A 17 8.89 -1.60 -9.89
CA ASP A 17 7.86 -0.71 -9.33
C ASP A 17 6.48 -1.39 -9.28
N ARG A 18 6.19 -2.27 -10.26
CA ARG A 18 4.95 -3.06 -10.28
C ARG A 18 4.86 -4.04 -9.10
N GLN A 19 5.95 -4.73 -8.77
CA GLN A 19 5.96 -5.65 -7.62
C GLN A 19 5.76 -4.90 -6.30
N MET A 20 6.38 -3.73 -6.17
CA MET A 20 6.22 -2.89 -4.97
C MET A 20 4.79 -2.36 -4.83
N ALA A 21 4.18 -1.94 -5.94
CA ALA A 21 2.79 -1.49 -5.95
C ALA A 21 1.82 -2.62 -5.55
N LEU A 22 1.94 -3.80 -6.16
CA LEU A 22 1.11 -4.97 -5.84
C LEU A 22 1.30 -5.41 -4.38
N TYR A 23 2.53 -5.38 -3.88
CA TYR A 23 2.82 -5.74 -2.50
C TYR A 23 2.18 -4.75 -1.51
N LEU A 24 2.34 -3.44 -1.74
CA LEU A 24 1.71 -2.42 -0.91
C LEU A 24 0.18 -2.47 -0.98
N GLU A 25 -0.38 -2.74 -2.16
CA GLU A 25 -1.82 -2.93 -2.37
C GLU A 25 -2.36 -4.09 -1.53
N ALA A 26 -1.72 -5.27 -1.60
CA ALA A 26 -2.09 -6.41 -0.77
C ALA A 26 -2.04 -6.09 0.73
N CYS A 27 -1.05 -5.33 1.20
CA CYS A 27 -0.97 -4.92 2.60
C CYS A 27 -2.04 -3.89 3.00
N LEU A 28 -2.49 -3.02 2.07
CA LEU A 28 -3.58 -2.07 2.30
C LEU A 28 -4.94 -2.78 2.40
N GLU A 29 -5.13 -3.89 1.69
CA GLU A 29 -6.36 -4.69 1.72
C GLU A 29 -6.64 -5.32 3.09
N GLU A 30 -5.60 -5.66 3.85
CA GLU A 30 -5.72 -6.20 5.21
C GLU A 30 -6.18 -5.15 6.24
N GLN A 31 -6.23 -3.87 5.86
CA GLN A 31 -6.65 -2.74 6.71
C GLN A 31 -5.85 -2.63 8.03
N ASP A 32 -4.61 -3.11 8.04
CA ASP A 32 -3.70 -3.08 9.19
C ASP A 32 -2.59 -2.03 8.99
N PRO A 33 -2.58 -0.93 9.77
CA PRO A 33 -1.54 0.09 9.68
C PRO A 33 -0.13 -0.43 9.97
N GLU A 34 0.04 -1.39 10.89
CA GLU A 34 1.37 -1.95 11.19
C GLU A 34 1.92 -2.71 9.98
N LEU A 35 1.06 -3.46 9.29
CA LEU A 35 1.42 -4.18 8.07
C LEU A 35 1.80 -3.22 6.92
N VAL A 36 1.06 -2.13 6.76
CA VAL A 36 1.37 -1.10 5.74
C VAL A 36 2.73 -0.46 6.02
N ILE A 37 3.05 -0.14 7.28
CA ILE A 37 4.36 0.42 7.65
C ILE A 37 5.48 -0.61 7.40
N ALA A 38 5.27 -1.87 7.77
CA ALA A 38 6.23 -2.94 7.50
C ALA A 38 6.51 -3.09 5.99
N ALA A 39 5.45 -3.08 5.17
CA ALA A 39 5.57 -3.17 3.71
C ALA A 39 6.35 -2.00 3.11
N LEU A 40 6.09 -0.77 3.58
CA LEU A 40 6.89 0.38 3.20
C LEU A 40 8.36 0.21 3.60
N GLY A 41 8.62 -0.37 4.78
CA GLY A 41 9.97 -0.71 5.23
C GLY A 41 10.68 -1.67 4.28
N ASP A 42 10.01 -2.74 3.87
CA ASP A 42 10.56 -3.72 2.92
C ASP A 42 10.84 -3.11 1.55
N ILE A 43 9.94 -2.26 1.04
CA ILE A 43 10.13 -1.54 -0.22
C ILE A 43 11.30 -0.55 -0.11
N VAL A 44 11.42 0.16 1.02
CA VAL A 44 12.55 1.07 1.29
C VAL A 44 13.86 0.31 1.35
N ARG A 45 13.92 -0.86 2.00
CA ARG A 45 15.11 -1.74 2.02
C ARG A 45 15.48 -2.18 0.61
N ALA A 46 14.51 -2.50 -0.24
CA ALA A 46 14.74 -2.89 -1.63
C ALA A 46 15.24 -1.73 -2.52
N LYS A 47 14.79 -0.49 -2.30
CA LYS A 47 15.20 0.69 -3.07
C LYS A 47 16.47 1.39 -2.56
N GLY A 48 16.75 1.30 -1.26
CA GLY A 48 17.83 2.01 -0.60
C GLY A 48 17.33 3.11 0.35
N LEU A 49 17.63 2.95 1.64
CA LEU A 49 17.13 3.81 2.72
C LEU A 49 17.52 5.29 2.54
N HIS A 50 18.78 5.56 2.20
CA HIS A 50 19.30 6.92 2.05
C HIS A 50 18.57 7.71 0.95
N ASP A 51 18.44 7.11 -0.23
CA ASP A 51 17.85 7.77 -1.39
C ASP A 51 16.36 8.09 -1.17
N VAL A 52 15.66 7.18 -0.49
CA VAL A 52 14.26 7.41 -0.13
C VAL A 52 14.13 8.51 0.93
N ALA A 53 15.00 8.53 1.95
CA ALA A 53 14.99 9.58 2.97
C ALA A 53 15.16 10.98 2.35
N VAL A 54 16.15 11.14 1.47
CA VAL A 54 16.40 12.40 0.75
C VAL A 54 15.17 12.82 -0.06
N ARG A 55 14.59 11.90 -0.84
CA ARG A 55 13.40 12.18 -1.67
C ARG A 55 12.14 12.48 -0.85
N ALA A 56 12.02 11.89 0.34
CA ALA A 56 10.90 12.13 1.26
C ALA A 56 11.06 13.41 2.09
N GLY A 57 12.21 14.07 2.04
CA GLY A 57 12.55 15.20 2.90
C GLY A 57 12.65 14.80 4.37
N LEU A 58 13.20 13.61 4.64
CA LEU A 58 13.40 13.04 5.98
C LEU A 58 14.90 12.80 6.21
N SER A 59 15.33 12.84 7.47
CA SER A 59 16.64 12.27 7.81
C SER A 59 16.58 10.74 7.74
N VAL A 60 17.72 10.10 7.50
CA VAL A 60 17.83 8.63 7.50
C VAL A 60 17.39 8.04 8.85
N ASP A 61 17.73 8.70 9.96
CA ASP A 61 17.29 8.29 11.30
C ASP A 61 15.79 8.44 11.50
N ALA A 62 15.19 9.54 11.01
CA ALA A 62 13.74 9.74 11.10
C ALA A 62 12.99 8.69 10.28
N LEU A 63 13.45 8.40 9.05
CA LEU A 63 12.88 7.33 8.24
C LEU A 63 13.09 5.96 8.90
N GLY A 64 14.29 5.68 9.42
CA GLY A 64 14.58 4.43 10.13
C GLY A 64 13.69 4.23 11.36
N ASN A 65 13.44 5.28 12.14
CA ASN A 65 12.53 5.22 13.28
C ASN A 65 11.10 4.96 12.87
N VAL A 66 10.60 5.62 11.81
CA VAL A 66 9.26 5.35 11.27
C VAL A 66 9.07 3.88 10.88
N LEU A 67 10.12 3.25 10.34
CA LEU A 67 10.06 1.86 9.85
C LEU A 67 10.30 0.81 10.95
N ASN A 68 11.10 1.14 11.98
CA ASN A 68 11.51 0.19 13.03
C ASN A 68 10.77 0.35 14.36
N THR A 69 10.38 1.57 14.70
CA THR A 69 9.68 1.82 15.97
C THR A 69 8.19 1.82 15.68
N LYS A 70 7.41 1.11 16.49
CA LYS A 70 5.93 1.16 16.45
C LYS A 70 5.36 2.57 16.74
N SER A 71 6.18 3.64 16.70
CA SER A 71 5.65 5.00 16.67
C SER A 71 4.92 5.17 15.35
N ALA A 72 3.60 5.29 15.42
CA ALA A 72 2.79 5.50 14.22
C ALA A 72 3.30 6.73 13.48
N ALA A 73 3.78 6.55 12.25
CA ALA A 73 4.00 7.67 11.36
C ALA A 73 2.67 8.39 11.15
N ASP A 74 2.69 9.71 11.21
CA ASP A 74 1.53 10.46 10.77
C ASP A 74 1.25 10.18 9.28
N PHE A 75 -0.02 10.33 8.89
CA PHE A 75 -0.43 10.05 7.52
C PHE A 75 0.32 10.90 6.49
N ALA A 76 0.70 12.14 6.85
CA ALA A 76 1.48 13.02 5.98
C ALA A 76 2.87 12.44 5.67
N THR A 77 3.50 11.80 6.65
CA THR A 77 4.80 11.13 6.52
C THR A 77 4.68 9.89 5.65
N VAL A 78 3.61 9.10 5.83
CA VAL A 78 3.29 7.96 4.95
C VAL A 78 3.16 8.41 3.50
N LEU A 79 2.41 9.48 3.22
CA LEU A 79 2.24 10.00 1.85
C LEU A 79 3.56 10.49 1.24
N ARG A 80 4.43 11.13 2.02
CA ARG A 80 5.77 11.53 1.57
C ARG A 80 6.64 10.33 1.20
N ILE A 81 6.63 9.27 2.01
CA ILE A 81 7.37 8.03 1.73
C ILE A 81 6.83 7.37 0.46
N VAL A 82 5.51 7.22 0.33
CA VAL A 82 4.87 6.66 -0.86
C VAL A 82 5.29 7.42 -2.13
N ALA A 83 5.25 8.76 -2.09
CA ALA A 83 5.69 9.59 -3.21
C ALA A 83 7.20 9.43 -3.50
N ALA A 84 8.03 9.37 -2.45
CA ALA A 84 9.47 9.13 -2.56
C ALA A 84 9.80 7.73 -3.11
N LEU A 85 8.90 6.76 -3.01
CA LEU A 85 9.05 5.45 -3.64
C LEU A 85 8.61 5.45 -5.12
N GLY A 86 7.97 6.53 -5.58
CA GLY A 86 7.37 6.62 -6.92
C GLY A 86 5.99 5.95 -7.00
N LEU A 87 5.35 5.71 -5.86
CA LEU A 87 4.03 5.08 -5.76
C LEU A 87 2.94 6.15 -5.58
N ARG A 88 1.68 5.77 -5.83
CA ARG A 88 0.50 6.62 -5.60
C ARG A 88 -0.62 5.78 -5.00
N LEU A 89 -1.20 6.26 -3.91
CA LEU A 89 -2.44 5.69 -3.36
C LEU A 89 -3.64 6.17 -4.17
N HIS A 90 -4.61 5.28 -4.35
CA HIS A 90 -5.86 5.60 -5.02
C HIS A 90 -7.02 5.04 -4.19
N ALA A 91 -8.08 5.83 -4.05
CA ALA A 91 -9.29 5.40 -3.37
C ALA A 91 -10.23 4.76 -4.39
N ILE A 92 -10.61 3.51 -4.17
CA ILE A 92 -11.67 2.81 -4.90
C ILE A 92 -12.88 2.66 -3.98
N PRO A 93 -14.11 2.54 -4.53
CA PRO A 93 -15.24 2.13 -3.73
C PRO A 93 -14.90 0.80 -3.04
N ALA A 94 -15.07 0.74 -1.72
CA ALA A 94 -15.09 -0.54 -1.01
C ALA A 94 -16.31 -1.29 -1.53
N THR A 95 -16.13 -2.08 -2.59
CA THR A 95 -17.19 -2.93 -3.11
C THR A 95 -17.66 -3.77 -1.93
N VAL A 96 -18.92 -3.59 -1.52
CA VAL A 96 -19.51 -4.31 -0.40
C VAL A 96 -19.30 -5.81 -0.65
N HIS A 97 -18.31 -6.40 0.01
CA HIS A 97 -18.06 -7.82 -0.05
C HIS A 97 -19.21 -8.49 0.71
N GLY A 98 -20.27 -8.79 -0.04
CA GLY A 98 -21.51 -9.38 0.45
C GLY A 98 -22.68 -9.03 -0.45
N LYS A 99 -22.98 -9.89 -1.43
CA LYS A 99 -24.30 -10.01 -2.10
C LYS A 99 -24.96 -8.76 -2.72
N THR A 100 -24.27 -7.64 -2.91
CA THR A 100 -24.96 -6.37 -3.27
C THR A 100 -24.78 -5.95 -4.74
N GLY A 101 -24.23 -6.81 -5.60
CA GLY A 101 -24.27 -6.57 -7.06
C GLY A 101 -25.71 -6.54 -7.60
N ALA A 102 -26.57 -7.46 -7.13
CA ALA A 102 -27.97 -7.51 -7.55
C ALA A 102 -28.80 -6.33 -7.01
N ALA A 103 -28.54 -5.87 -5.79
CA ALA A 103 -29.27 -4.75 -5.19
C ALA A 103 -28.86 -3.39 -5.78
N ALA A 104 -27.56 -3.20 -6.06
CA ALA A 104 -27.08 -2.00 -6.75
C ALA A 104 -27.61 -1.92 -8.20
N LEU A 105 -27.63 -3.06 -8.92
CA LEU A 105 -28.27 -3.14 -10.25
C LEU A 105 -29.79 -2.97 -10.19
N ALA A 106 -30.47 -3.46 -9.15
CA ALA A 106 -31.90 -3.26 -8.96
C ALA A 106 -32.26 -1.83 -8.55
N GLN A 107 -31.39 -1.13 -7.82
CA GLN A 107 -31.55 0.31 -7.55
C GLN A 107 -31.30 1.14 -8.81
N TRP A 108 -30.21 0.88 -9.52
CA TRP A 108 -29.89 1.57 -10.77
C TRP A 108 -30.98 1.33 -11.84
N SER A 109 -31.48 0.11 -11.99
CA SER A 109 -32.58 -0.21 -12.91
C SER A 109 -33.89 0.50 -12.55
N ARG A 110 -34.22 0.64 -11.25
CA ARG A 110 -35.39 1.40 -10.79
C ARG A 110 -35.25 2.91 -11.02
N GLU A 111 -34.05 3.46 -10.82
CA GLU A 111 -33.76 4.88 -11.01
C GLU A 111 -33.81 5.27 -12.51
N VAL A 112 -33.24 4.42 -13.37
CA VAL A 112 -33.24 4.62 -14.83
C VAL A 112 -34.65 4.42 -15.41
N GLY A 113 -35.42 3.44 -14.92
CA GLY A 113 -36.81 3.20 -15.35
C GLY A 113 -37.77 4.36 -15.07
N LYS A 114 -37.57 5.09 -13.97
CA LYS A 114 -38.34 6.31 -13.64
C LYS A 114 -38.00 7.50 -14.54
N ARG A 115 -36.77 7.57 -15.04
CA ARG A 115 -36.31 8.65 -15.93
C ARG A 115 -36.77 8.49 -17.39
N LEU A 116 -37.20 7.30 -17.79
CA LEU A 116 -37.67 7.02 -19.15
C LEU A 116 -39.20 7.21 -19.33
N HIS A 117 -39.94 7.51 -18.26
CA HIS A 117 -41.40 7.70 -18.29
C HIS A 117 -41.84 9.07 -17.75
N SER A 118 -40.93 10.06 -17.75
CA SER A 118 -41.24 11.48 -17.49
C SER A 118 -40.79 12.32 -18.67
#